data_AF-W1NLW9-F1
#
_entry.id   AF-W1NLW9-F1
#
_cell.length_a   1.000
_cell.length_b   1.000
_cell.length_c   1.000
_cell.angle_alpha   90.00
_cell.angle_beta   90.00
_cell.angle_gamma   90.00
#
_symmetry.space_group_name_H-M   'P 1'
#
loop_
_entity.id
_entity.type
_entity.pdbx_description
1 polymer ?
#
loop_
_entity_poly.entity_id
_entity_poly.type
_entity_poly.pdbx_seq_one_letter_code
_entity_poly.pdbx_strand_id
1 'polypeptide(L)'
;MPIMSVVIPEISIDTFDWFYNDESLARHSLIFRALILVLSVRLTKASYSEATEEAVLFALQYAKDKGLCKAEDVVAALHKVGSASVIKLLTVK
;
A
#
# COMPACT_ATOMS: atom_id res chain seq x y z
N MET A 1 14.29 7.40 -8.83
CA MET A 1 12.89 7.62 -8.44
C MET A 1 12.45 6.39 -7.66
N PRO A 2 12.20 6.48 -6.35
CA PRO A 2 11.84 5.33 -5.53
C PRO A 2 10.43 4.83 -5.89
N ILE A 3 10.24 3.51 -5.93
CA ILE A 3 8.94 2.88 -6.15
C ILE A 3 8.52 2.22 -4.85
N MET A 4 7.32 2.54 -4.37
CA MET A 4 6.76 1.94 -3.17
C MET A 4 5.64 0.97 -3.55
N SER A 5 5.75 -0.25 -3.06
CA SER A 5 4.70 -1.27 -3.20
C SER A 5 4.02 -1.45 -1.86
N VAL A 6 2.75 -1.09 -1.79
CA VAL A 6 1.94 -1.22 -0.59
C VAL A 6 1.11 -2.49 -0.71
N VAL A 7 1.27 -3.39 0.24
CA VAL A 7 0.48 -4.63 0.30
C VAL A 7 -0.58 -4.46 1.37
N ILE A 8 -1.83 -4.70 0.96
CA ILE A 8 -3.00 -4.69 1.84
C ILE A 8 -3.39 -6.16 2.03
N PRO A 9 -3.17 -6.72 3.22
CA PRO A 9 -3.41 -8.12 3.50
C PRO A 9 -4.90 -8.43 3.58
N GLU A 10 -5.29 -9.58 3.04
CA GLU A 10 -6.58 -10.15 3.33
C GLU A 10 -6.53 -10.96 4.63
N ILE A 11 -7.03 -10.37 5.71
CA ILE A 11 -7.22 -11.10 6.98
C ILE A 11 -8.44 -12.02 6.81
N SER A 12 -8.20 -13.32 6.64
CA SER A 12 -9.21 -14.38 6.76
C SER A 12 -9.23 -14.87 8.20
N ILE A 13 -10.33 -14.64 8.92
CA ILE A 13 -10.51 -15.17 10.27
C ILE A 13 -11.04 -16.58 10.11
N ASP A 14 -10.16 -17.58 10.20
CA ASP A 14 -10.58 -18.92 10.58
C ASP A 14 -10.20 -19.14 12.05
N THR A 15 -11.05 -19.86 12.76
CA THR A 15 -11.18 -19.93 14.21
C THR A 15 -9.82 -19.89 14.97
N PHE A 16 -9.58 -18.78 15.68
CA PHE A 16 -8.54 -18.56 16.71
C PHE A 16 -7.07 -18.34 16.30
N ASP A 17 -6.71 -18.37 15.01
CA ASP A 17 -5.36 -18.01 14.54
C ASP A 17 -5.40 -16.99 13.38
N TRP A 18 -4.66 -15.89 13.52
CA TRP A 18 -4.56 -14.83 12.51
C TRP A 18 -3.41 -15.16 11.54
N PHE A 19 -3.74 -15.54 10.30
CA PHE A 19 -2.73 -15.82 9.28
C PHE A 19 -2.62 -14.65 8.28
N TYR A 20 -1.40 -14.12 8.10
CA TYR A 20 -1.08 -13.14 7.06
C TYR A 20 -0.66 -13.88 5.78
N ASN A 21 -1.60 -14.06 4.85
CA ASN A 21 -1.34 -14.84 3.62
C ASN A 21 -0.43 -14.06 2.63
N ASP A 22 -0.51 -12.73 2.64
CA ASP A 22 0.11 -11.89 1.62
C ASP A 22 1.57 -11.48 1.90
N GLU A 23 2.15 -11.83 3.06
CA GLU A 23 3.54 -11.49 3.37
C GLU A 23 4.55 -12.18 2.45
N SER A 24 4.27 -13.42 2.02
CA SER A 24 5.15 -14.17 1.13
C SER A 24 5.23 -13.52 -0.26
N LEU A 25 4.08 -13.08 -0.79
CA LEU A 25 3.97 -12.34 -2.04
C LEU A 25 4.69 -10.98 -1.95
N ALA A 26 4.52 -10.31 -0.82
CA ALA A 26 5.17 -9.04 -0.53
C ALA A 26 6.70 -9.18 -0.57
N ARG A 27 7.25 -10.23 0.07
CA ARG A 27 8.70 -10.52 0.07
C ARG A 27 9.24 -10.90 -1.30
N HIS A 28 8.48 -11.63 -2.12
CA HIS A 28 8.91 -11.95 -3.49
C HIS A 28 9.07 -10.70 -4.37
N SER A 29 8.36 -9.61 -4.06
CA SER A 29 8.52 -8.33 -4.78
C SER A 29 9.90 -7.68 -4.58
N LEU A 30 10.68 -8.10 -3.57
CA LEU A 30 12.03 -7.57 -3.31
C LEU A 30 13.08 -8.01 -4.35
N ILE A 31 12.71 -8.87 -5.31
CA ILE A 31 13.55 -9.20 -6.46
C ILE A 31 13.75 -7.97 -7.36
N PHE A 32 12.79 -7.03 -7.37
CA PHE A 32 12.88 -5.80 -8.16
C PHE A 32 13.76 -4.77 -7.45
N ARG A 33 14.82 -4.31 -8.13
CA ARG A 33 15.67 -3.22 -7.64
C ARG A 33 14.85 -1.95 -7.40
N ALA A 34 15.18 -1.24 -6.31
CA ALA A 34 14.58 0.03 -5.91
C ALA A 34 13.10 -0.02 -5.49
N LEU A 35 12.56 -1.22 -5.20
CA LEU A 35 11.23 -1.41 -4.67
C LEU A 35 11.26 -1.39 -3.13
N ILE A 36 10.47 -0.49 -2.53
CA ILE A 36 10.29 -0.40 -1.08
C ILE A 36 8.94 -1.03 -0.75
N LEU A 37 8.98 -2.11 0.02
CA LEU A 37 7.78 -2.80 0.44
C LEU A 37 7.23 -2.18 1.73
N VAL A 38 5.93 -1.86 1.72
CA VAL A 38 5.20 -1.37 2.89
C VAL A 38 3.97 -2.25 3.11
N LEU A 39 3.80 -2.74 4.33
CA LEU A 39 2.63 -3.50 4.75
C LEU A 39 1.66 -2.55 5.45
N SER A 40 0.45 -2.41 4.91
CA SER A 40 -0.61 -1.62 5.53
C SER A 40 -1.58 -2.54 6.28
N VAL A 41 -1.96 -2.18 7.50
CA VAL A 41 -2.90 -3.01 8.29
C VAL A 41 -4.33 -2.70 7.84
N ARG A 42 -5.06 -3.75 7.42
CA ARG A 42 -6.49 -3.65 7.11
C ARG A 42 -7.32 -3.84 8.38
N LEU A 43 -8.21 -2.89 8.72
CA LEU A 43 -9.29 -3.17 9.66
C LEU A 43 -10.39 -3.99 8.95
N THR A 44 -10.85 -5.06 9.60
CA THR A 44 -11.85 -6.04 9.10
C THR A 44 -13.22 -5.46 8.74
N LYS A 45 -13.45 -4.16 8.95
CA LYS A 45 -14.73 -3.46 8.70
C LYS A 45 -14.70 -2.47 7.52
N ALA A 46 -13.53 -2.15 6.97
CA ALA A 46 -13.43 -1.20 5.87
C ALA A 46 -13.79 -1.85 4.53
N SER A 47 -14.52 -1.12 3.69
CA SER A 47 -14.76 -1.58 2.31
C SER A 47 -13.44 -1.63 1.52
N TYR A 48 -13.35 -2.46 0.46
CA TYR A 48 -12.10 -2.57 -0.32
C TYR A 48 -11.62 -1.21 -0.86
N SER A 49 -12.54 -0.36 -1.29
CA SER A 49 -12.23 0.99 -1.76
C SER A 49 -11.62 1.86 -0.64
N GLU A 50 -12.27 1.86 0.52
CA GLU A 50 -11.84 2.63 1.70
C GLU A 50 -10.46 2.17 2.19
N ALA A 51 -10.24 0.86 2.28
CA ALA A 51 -8.95 0.28 2.64
C ALA A 51 -7.83 0.67 1.66
N THR A 52 -8.12 0.76 0.34
CA THR A 52 -7.13 1.22 -0.64
C THR A 52 -6.78 2.70 -0.50
N GLU A 53 -7.74 3.56 -0.15
CA GLU A 53 -7.48 4.98 0.07
C GLU A 53 -6.67 5.23 1.34
N GLU A 54 -7.01 4.54 2.43
CA GLU A 54 -6.24 4.55 3.68
C GLU A 54 -4.80 4.07 3.47
N ALA A 55 -4.61 3.00 2.69
CA ALA A 55 -3.30 2.48 2.37
C ALA A 55 -2.45 3.48 1.56
N VAL A 56 -3.06 4.22 0.63
CA VAL A 56 -2.37 5.28 -0.13
C VAL A 56 -1.95 6.43 0.80
N LEU A 57 -2.82 6.85 1.72
CA LEU A 57 -2.49 7.89 2.70
C LEU A 57 -1.36 7.44 3.64
N PHE A 58 -1.42 6.20 4.12
CA PHE A 58 -0.37 5.61 4.95
C PHE A 58 0.98 5.58 4.22
N ALA A 59 0.97 5.18 2.95
CA ALA A 59 2.17 5.15 2.13
C ALA A 59 2.79 6.53 1.89
N LEU A 60 1.96 7.55 1.68
CA LEU A 60 2.42 8.94 1.56
C LEU A 60 3.06 9.42 2.86
N GLN A 61 2.44 9.17 4.00
CA GLN A 61 3.00 9.53 5.29
C GLN A 61 4.34 8.81 5.54
N TYR A 62 4.38 7.50 5.29
CA TYR A 62 5.60 6.70 5.40
C TYR A 62 6.72 7.24 4.48
N ALA A 63 6.38 7.62 3.24
CA ALA A 63 7.32 8.19 2.30
C ALA A 63 7.91 9.51 2.81
N LYS A 64 7.09 10.40 3.37
CA LYS A 64 7.54 11.66 3.98
C LYS A 64 8.45 11.40 5.18
N ASP A 65 8.06 10.50 6.07
CA ASP A 65 8.84 10.19 7.28
C ASP A 65 10.20 9.56 6.95
N LYS A 66 10.29 8.84 5.81
CA LYS A 66 11.54 8.28 5.29
C LYS A 66 12.33 9.24 4.39
N GLY A 67 11.84 10.47 4.18
CA GLY A 67 12.49 11.47 3.34
C GLY A 67 12.50 11.11 1.85
N LEU A 68 11.60 10.24 1.40
CA LEU A 68 11.46 9.81 0.00
C LEU A 68 10.72 10.83 -0.85
N CYS A 69 9.86 11.65 -0.23
CA CYS A 69 9.18 12.79 -0.83
C CYS A 69 9.05 13.93 0.19
N LYS A 70 8.74 15.12 -0.32
CA LYS A 70 8.52 16.35 0.46
C LYS A 70 7.12 16.91 0.17
N ALA A 71 6.67 17.86 0.99
CA ALA A 71 5.47 18.62 0.68
C ALA A 71 5.60 19.29 -0.70
N GLU A 72 4.49 19.37 -1.43
CA GLU A 72 4.37 19.86 -2.81
C GLU A 72 4.93 18.93 -3.90
N ASP A 73 5.58 17.82 -3.56
CA ASP A 73 5.97 16.82 -4.56
C ASP A 73 4.74 16.14 -5.18
N VAL A 74 4.86 15.71 -6.44
CA VAL A 74 3.81 14.95 -7.15
C VAL A 74 4.19 13.47 -7.18
N VAL A 75 3.29 12.63 -6.69
CA VAL A 75 3.46 11.17 -6.65
C VAL A 75 2.39 10.51 -7.52
N ALA A 76 2.78 9.48 -8.27
CA ALA A 76 1.85 8.63 -9.00
C ALA A 76 1.46 7.43 -8.13
N ALA A 77 0.17 7.31 -7.81
CA ALA A 77 -0.40 6.17 -7.10
C ALA A 77 -1.11 5.25 -8.11
N LEU A 78 -0.63 4.02 -8.23
CA LEU A 78 -1.27 2.95 -8.99
C LEU A 78 -2.03 2.04 -8.01
N HIS A 79 -3.34 1.93 -8.17
CA HIS A 79 -4.15 1.01 -7.37
C HIS A 79 -5.35 0.49 -8.16
N LYS A 80 -5.95 -0.61 -7.69
CA LYS A 80 -7.19 -1.14 -8.26
C LYS A 80 -8.40 -0.47 -7.62
N VAL A 81 -9.39 -0.17 -8.45
CA VAL A 81 -10.73 0.27 -8.03
C VAL A 81 -11.73 -0.65 -8.72
N GLY A 82 -12.32 -1.58 -7.96
CA GLY A 82 -13.09 -2.68 -8.52
C GLY A 82 -12.23 -3.56 -9.43
N SER A 83 -12.64 -3.74 -10.69
CA SER A 83 -11.89 -4.50 -11.71
C SER A 83 -10.91 -3.64 -12.53
N ALA A 84 -10.97 -2.31 -12.40
CA ALA A 84 -10.12 -1.40 -13.15
C ALA A 84 -8.81 -1.10 -12.41
N SER A 85 -7.75 -0.84 -13.18
CA SER A 85 -6.49 -0.28 -12.66
C SER A 85 -6.46 1.21 -12.92
N VAL A 86 -6.22 2.01 -11.88
CA VAL A 86 -6.27 3.47 -11.94
C VAL A 86 -4.91 4.03 -11.55
N ILE A 87 -4.45 5.03 -12.32
CA ILE A 87 -3.27 5.85 -11.98
C ILE A 87 -3.79 7.22 -11.55
N LYS A 88 -3.47 7.62 -10.32
CA LYS A 88 -3.78 8.96 -9.78
C LYS A 88 -2.49 9.73 -9.56
N LEU A 89 -2.46 11.00 -9.97
CA LEU A 89 -1.41 11.93 -9.59
C LEU A 89 -1.85 12.68 -8.33
N LEU A 90 -1.06 12.59 -7.28
CA LEU A 90 -1.36 13.16 -5.96
C LEU A 90 -0.26 14.13 -5.58
N THR A 91 -0.65 15.32 -5.12
CA THR A 91 0.27 16.25 -4.48
C THR A 91 0.43 15.86 -3.01
N VAL A 92 1.67 15.74 -2.56
CA VAL A 92 2.00 15.47 -1.17
C VAL A 92 1.71 16.74 -0.37
N LYS A 93 0.75 16.68 0.54
CA LYS A 93 0.50 17.72 1.55
C LYS A 93 1.37 17.45 2.75
#